data_AF-A0A9P7RV02-F1
#
_entry.id   AF-A0A9P7RV02-F1
#
_cell.length_a   1.000
_cell.length_b   1.000
_cell.length_c   1.000
_cell.angle_alpha   90.00
_cell.angle_beta   90.00
_cell.angle_gamma   90.00
#
_symmetry.space_group_name_H-M   'P 1'
#
loop_
_entity.id
_entity.type
_entity.pdbx_description
1 polymer ?
#
loop_
_entity_poly.entity_id
_entity_poly.type
_entity_poly.pdbx_seq_one_letter_code
_entity_poly.pdbx_strand_id
1 'polypeptide(L)'
;MLPSLTTWSFLSLAALGTVEAYFLMGANDITTERIDPIVNKGRIASHVHTVFGGSNFRMSTNTTFLRESECTSVPIVEDKSNYWVPTMYFQYATYLDGGEGCSLAHID
;
A
#
# COMPACT_ATOMS: atom_id res chain seq x y z
N MET A 1 -38.78 -41.35 8.97
CA MET A 1 -38.62 -40.92 7.56
C MET A 1 -37.27 -40.21 7.46
N LEU A 2 -36.29 -40.80 6.78
CA LEU A 2 -34.99 -40.15 6.54
C LEU A 2 -35.12 -39.25 5.30
N PRO A 3 -34.56 -38.03 5.31
CA PRO A 3 -34.62 -37.14 4.16
C PRO A 3 -33.90 -37.77 2.95
N SER A 4 -34.56 -37.71 1.79
CA SER A 4 -34.07 -38.16 0.49
C SER A 4 -32.75 -37.44 0.12
N LEU A 5 -31.87 -38.09 -0.65
CA LEU A 5 -30.65 -37.45 -1.19
C LEU A 5 -30.96 -36.13 -1.92
N THR A 6 -32.12 -36.02 -2.57
CA THR A 6 -32.56 -34.79 -3.25
C THR A 6 -32.74 -33.62 -2.30
N THR A 7 -33.25 -33.84 -1.08
CA THR A 7 -33.43 -32.81 -0.05
C THR A 7 -32.09 -32.23 0.42
N TRP A 8 -31.03 -33.04 0.47
CA TRP A 8 -29.68 -32.58 0.82
C TRP A 8 -29.03 -31.75 -0.30
N SER A 9 -29.29 -32.11 -1.56
CA SER A 9 -28.79 -31.35 -2.73
C SER A 9 -29.39 -29.94 -2.81
N PHE A 10 -30.68 -29.77 -2.49
CA PHE A 10 -31.30 -28.44 -2.46
C PHE A 10 -30.75 -27.57 -1.32
N LEU A 11 -30.41 -28.17 -0.18
CA LEU A 11 -29.86 -27.45 0.97
C LEU A 11 -28.42 -26.97 0.73
N SER A 12 -27.59 -27.72 0.00
CA SER A 12 -26.21 -27.28 -0.31
C SER A 12 -26.16 -26.14 -1.33
N LEU A 13 -27.09 -26.11 -2.30
CA LEU A 13 -27.17 -25.04 -3.29
C LEU A 13 -27.65 -23.72 -2.66
N ALA A 14 -28.53 -23.78 -1.65
CA ALA A 14 -28.96 -22.62 -0.88
C ALA A 14 -27.86 -22.03 0.04
N ALA A 15 -26.78 -22.78 0.29
CA ALA A 15 -25.63 -22.33 1.07
C ALA A 15 -24.54 -21.62 0.23
N LEU A 16 -24.72 -21.50 -1.10
CA LEU A 16 -23.83 -20.72 -1.95
C LEU A 16 -24.12 -19.22 -1.77
N GLY A 17 -23.49 -18.61 -0.77
CA GLY A 17 -23.46 -17.16 -0.61
C GLY A 17 -22.54 -16.49 -1.63
N THR A 18 -22.83 -15.24 -1.99
CA THR A 18 -21.89 -14.37 -2.71
C THR A 18 -20.84 -13.82 -1.74
N VAL A 19 -19.56 -13.86 -2.10
CA VAL A 19 -18.51 -13.18 -1.35
C VAL A 19 -18.44 -11.73 -1.81
N GLU A 20 -18.59 -10.78 -0.88
CA GLU A 20 -18.31 -9.37 -1.12
C GLU A 20 -16.83 -9.11 -0.80
N ALA A 21 -16.05 -8.79 -1.83
CA ALA A 21 -14.65 -8.45 -1.71
C ALA A 21 -14.37 -7.21 -2.55
N TYR A 22 -13.44 -6.38 -2.08
CA TYR A 22 -13.04 -5.17 -2.78
C TYR A 22 -11.52 -4.99 -2.70
N PHE A 23 -10.99 -4.24 -3.66
CA PHE A 23 -9.60 -3.80 -3.64
C PHE A 23 -9.51 -2.43 -2.99
N LEU A 24 -8.57 -2.29 -2.05
CA LEU A 24 -8.22 -1.00 -1.49
C LEU A 24 -7.39 -0.23 -2.52
N MET A 25 -8.06 0.66 -3.25
CA MET A 25 -7.45 1.54 -4.24
C MET A 25 -7.58 2.99 -3.77
N GLY A 26 -6.48 3.74 -3.75
CA GLY A 26 -6.52 5.19 -3.49
C GLY A 26 -6.49 5.61 -2.02
N ALA A 27 -5.79 4.88 -1.14
CA ALA A 27 -5.43 5.42 0.16
C ALA A 27 -4.51 6.63 0.00
N ASN A 28 -4.59 7.60 0.92
CA ASN A 28 -3.64 8.72 0.95
C ASN A 28 -2.28 8.21 1.44
N ASP A 29 -1.19 8.76 0.90
CA ASP A 29 0.14 8.46 1.38
C ASP A 29 0.38 9.11 2.76
N ILE A 30 1.22 8.47 3.56
CA ILE A 30 1.68 8.98 4.86
C ILE A 30 3.05 9.65 4.75
N THR A 31 3.86 9.25 3.77
CA THR A 31 5.15 9.86 3.45
C THR A 31 5.64 9.41 2.06
N THR A 32 6.56 10.19 1.49
CA THR A 32 7.31 9.83 0.29
C THR A 32 8.81 10.01 0.57
N GLU A 33 9.52 8.90 0.79
CA GLU A 33 10.89 8.90 1.33
C GLU A 33 11.72 7.70 0.85
N ARG A 34 13.04 7.77 1.03
CA ARG A 34 13.99 6.70 0.67
C ARG A 34 14.14 5.64 1.78
N ILE A 35 13.01 5.10 2.25
CA ILE A 35 12.98 4.11 3.34
C ILE A 35 12.46 2.77 2.82
N ASP A 36 13.20 1.69 3.07
CA ASP A 36 12.77 0.31 2.83
C ASP A 36 13.06 -0.57 4.06
N PRO A 37 12.05 -0.86 4.90
CA PRO A 37 12.25 -1.66 6.10
C PRO A 37 12.43 -3.17 5.83
N ILE A 38 12.39 -3.63 4.58
CA ILE A 38 12.57 -5.03 4.20
C ILE A 38 13.94 -5.22 3.55
N VAL A 39 14.24 -4.49 2.48
CA VAL A 39 15.46 -4.65 1.67
C VAL A 39 16.63 -3.84 2.24
N ASN A 40 16.42 -2.57 2.59
CA ASN A 40 17.47 -1.64 3.05
C ASN A 40 17.32 -1.29 4.54
N LYS A 41 17.08 -2.29 5.40
CA LYS A 41 16.89 -2.11 6.84
C LYS A 41 17.94 -1.21 7.50
N GLY A 42 17.49 -0.11 8.10
CA GLY A 42 18.33 0.83 8.83
C GLY A 42 19.26 1.67 7.94
N ARG A 43 19.07 1.66 6.62
CA ARG A 43 19.89 2.40 5.64
C ARG A 43 19.01 3.09 4.61
N ILE A 44 19.55 4.09 3.95
CA ILE A 44 18.87 4.81 2.87
C ILE A 44 18.67 3.85 1.68
N ALA A 45 17.46 3.82 1.13
CA ALA A 45 17.10 3.01 -0.03
C ALA A 45 17.67 3.59 -1.34
N SER A 46 17.81 2.72 -2.34
CA SER A 46 18.32 3.10 -3.67
C SER A 46 17.36 3.97 -4.48
N HIS A 47 16.08 3.98 -4.13
CA HIS A 47 15.03 4.78 -4.76
C HIS A 47 14.03 5.27 -3.72
N VAL A 48 13.15 6.19 -4.14
CA VAL A 48 12.11 6.78 -3.29
C VAL A 48 10.87 5.89 -3.30
N HIS A 49 10.21 5.79 -2.16
CA HIS A 49 8.96 5.09 -1.99
C HIS A 49 7.85 6.05 -1.57
N THR A 50 6.67 5.88 -2.15
CA THR A 50 5.43 6.45 -1.62
C THR A 50 4.76 5.41 -0.74
N VAL A 51 4.46 5.77 0.50
CA VAL A 51 4.11 4.85 1.59
C VAL A 51 2.70 5.09 2.08
N PHE A 52 1.98 4.01 2.39
CA PHE A 52 0.60 3.99 2.88
C PHE A 52 0.50 3.14 4.16
N GLY A 53 -0.57 3.34 4.93
CA GLY A 53 -0.92 2.51 6.09
C GLY A 53 -0.57 3.14 7.43
N GLY A 54 -0.05 2.33 8.36
CA GLY A 54 0.19 2.74 9.75
C GLY A 54 1.23 3.85 9.93
N SER A 55 0.99 4.77 10.86
CA SER A 55 1.84 5.95 11.12
C SER A 55 3.21 5.65 11.75
N ASN A 56 3.44 4.47 12.32
CA ASN A 56 4.74 4.09 12.90
C ASN A 56 5.69 3.46 11.86
N PHE A 57 5.68 4.00 10.63
CA PHE A 57 6.62 3.62 9.57
C PHE A 57 8.00 4.25 9.84
N ARG A 58 9.07 3.48 9.63
CA ARG A 58 10.44 3.91 9.94
C ARG A 58 11.50 3.03 9.29
N MET A 59 12.74 3.53 9.27
CA MET A 59 13.96 2.88 8.73
C MET A 59 14.13 1.39 9.09
N SER A 60 13.70 1.00 10.28
CA SER A 60 13.62 -0.39 10.70
C SER A 60 12.33 -0.60 11.49
N THR A 61 11.45 -1.46 10.98
CA THR A 61 10.17 -1.76 11.61
C THR A 61 9.96 -3.26 11.80
N ASN A 62 8.97 -3.63 12.62
CA ASN A 62 8.49 -4.98 12.82
C ASN A 62 6.99 -4.94 13.16
N THR A 63 6.35 -6.10 13.29
CA THR A 63 4.91 -6.19 13.56
C THR A 63 4.47 -5.48 14.84
N THR A 64 5.26 -5.55 15.92
CA THR A 64 4.93 -4.88 17.19
C THR A 64 4.87 -3.37 17.00
N PHE A 65 5.89 -2.82 16.34
CA PHE A 65 5.97 -1.39 16.07
C PHE A 65 4.84 -0.90 15.19
N LEU A 66 4.50 -1.64 14.13
CA LEU A 66 3.37 -1.28 13.28
C LEU A 66 2.05 -1.31 14.04
N ARG A 67 1.83 -2.28 14.93
CA ARG A 67 0.65 -2.32 15.80
C ARG A 67 0.54 -1.15 16.78
N GLU A 68 1.66 -0.53 17.13
CA GLU A 68 1.72 0.69 17.96
C GLU A 68 1.42 1.99 17.17
N SER A 69 1.12 1.89 15.86
CA SER A 69 0.74 3.06 15.06
C SER A 69 -0.54 3.71 15.60
N GLU A 70 -0.46 5.00 15.91
CA GLU A 70 -1.60 5.80 16.39
C GLU A 70 -2.73 5.85 15.36
N CYS A 71 -2.39 6.06 14.07
CA CYS A 71 -3.35 6.16 12.98
C CYS A 71 -2.92 5.31 11.77
N THR A 72 -3.79 5.22 10.77
CA THR A 72 -3.53 4.54 9.49
C THR A 72 -4.22 5.29 8.37
N SER A 73 -3.65 5.31 7.17
CA SER A 73 -4.24 6.01 6.02
C SER A 73 -5.27 5.18 5.24
N VAL A 74 -5.44 3.91 5.59
CA VAL A 74 -6.46 3.03 4.99
C VAL A 74 -7.77 3.06 5.79
N PRO A 75 -8.93 2.74 5.18
CA PRO A 75 -10.22 2.81 5.84
C PRO A 75 -10.44 1.73 6.93
N ILE A 76 -9.61 0.68 6.97
CA ILE A 76 -9.67 -0.35 8.02
C ILE A 76 -8.76 0.10 9.17
N VAL A 77 -9.35 0.60 10.25
CA VAL A 77 -8.59 1.22 11.36
C VAL A 77 -7.68 0.23 12.10
N GLU A 78 -8.03 -1.06 12.09
CA GLU A 78 -7.25 -2.16 12.65
C GLU A 78 -6.05 -2.54 11.77
N ASP A 79 -6.07 -2.18 10.48
CA ASP A 79 -4.95 -2.43 9.59
C ASP A 79 -3.89 -1.33 9.74
N LYS A 80 -2.85 -1.69 10.49
CA LYS A 80 -1.66 -0.85 10.71
C LYS A 80 -0.45 -1.31 9.90
N SER A 81 -0.66 -2.21 8.93
CA SER A 81 0.40 -2.65 8.01
C SER A 81 0.90 -1.46 7.20
N ASN A 82 2.12 -1.54 6.67
CA ASN A 82 2.60 -0.57 5.69
C ASN A 82 2.70 -1.21 4.31
N TYR A 83 2.32 -0.42 3.31
CA TYR A 83 2.42 -0.74 1.90
C TYR A 83 3.21 0.39 1.23
N TRP A 84 4.12 0.07 0.33
CA TRP A 84 4.89 1.09 -0.37
C TRP A 84 5.20 0.68 -1.79
N VAL A 85 5.28 1.67 -2.66
CA VAL A 85 5.56 1.51 -4.08
C VAL A 85 6.67 2.46 -4.50
N PRO A 86 7.50 2.11 -5.50
CA PRO A 86 8.48 3.03 -6.06
C PRO A 86 7.80 4.30 -6.57
N THR A 87 8.26 5.47 -6.12
CA THR A 87 7.78 6.76 -6.63
C THR A 87 8.33 6.98 -8.03
N MET A 88 7.42 7.15 -8.99
CA MET A 88 7.79 7.38 -10.38
C MET A 88 8.01 8.86 -10.64
N TYR A 89 9.23 9.21 -11.04
CA TYR A 89 9.57 10.55 -11.52
C TYR A 89 9.61 10.54 -13.04
N PHE A 90 9.10 11.61 -13.65
CA PHE A 90 9.30 11.85 -15.07
C PHE A 90 10.27 13.01 -15.25
N GLN A 91 11.27 12.80 -16.11
CA GLN A 91 12.11 13.88 -16.60
C GLN A 91 11.54 14.29 -17.96
N TYR A 92 11.04 15.52 -18.06
CA TYR A 92 10.68 16.08 -19.36
C TYR A 92 11.81 16.96 -19.87
N ALA A 93 12.06 16.90 -21.18
CA ALA A 93 12.95 17.86 -21.82
C ALA A 93 12.23 19.21 -21.87
N THR A 94 12.68 20.17 -21.09
CA THR A 94 12.34 21.57 -21.31
C THR A 94 12.93 21.94 -22.67
N TYR A 95 12.08 22.13 -23.69
CA TYR A 95 12.52 22.71 -24.95
C TYR A 95 12.91 24.16 -24.65
N LEU A 96 14.21 24.36 -24.39
CA LEU A 96 14.77 25.70 -24.29
C LEU A 96 14.77 26.25 -25.71
N ASP A 97 13.75 27.05 -26.01
CA ASP A 97 13.80 27.96 -27.13
C ASP A 97 14.93 28.96 -26.82
N GLY A 98 16.16 28.60 -27.21
CA GLY A 98 17.34 29.45 -27.10
C GLY A 98 17.90 29.69 -25.70
N GLY A 99 18.43 28.66 -25.04
CA GLY A 99 19.46 28.79 -24.00
C GLY A 99 18.97 29.24 -22.61
N GLU A 100 19.41 28.48 -21.59
CA GLU A 100 19.29 28.77 -20.14
C GLU A 100 17.88 28.68 -19.50
N GLY A 101 17.50 27.51 -18.96
CA GLY A 101 16.50 27.38 -17.85
C GLY A 101 15.34 26.40 -18.07
N CYS A 102 15.13 25.33 -17.29
CA CYS A 102 15.07 25.24 -15.83
C CYS A 102 15.56 23.85 -15.38
N SER A 103 16.59 23.80 -14.56
CA SER A 103 16.91 22.59 -13.80
C SER A 103 15.90 22.47 -12.66
N LEU A 104 14.93 21.55 -12.80
CA LEU A 104 14.21 20.99 -11.67
C LEU A 104 14.58 19.52 -11.56
N ALA A 105 15.84 19.28 -11.19
CA ALA A 105 16.22 18.05 -10.52
C ALA A 105 16.51 18.40 -9.06
N HIS A 106 15.46 18.44 -8.24
CA HIS A 106 15.63 18.25 -6.81
C HIS A 106 15.37 16.78 -6.53
N ILE A 107 16.45 15.99 -6.56
CA ILE A 107 16.49 14.65 -6.01
C ILE A 107 17.52 14.74 -4.87
N ASP A 108 17.04 14.92 -3.65
CA ASP A 108 17.79 14.60 -2.43
C ASP A 108 17.59 13.11 -2.09
#